data_AF-A0A3Q0L023-F1
#
_entry.id   AF-A0A3Q0L023-F1
#
_cell.length_a   1.000
_cell.length_b   1.000
_cell.length_c   1.000
_cell.angle_alpha   90.00
_cell.angle_beta   90.00
_cell.angle_gamma   90.00
#
_symmetry.space_group_name_H-M   'P 1'
#
loop_
_entity.id
_entity.type
_entity.pdbx_description
1 polymer ?
#
loop_
_entity_poly.entity_id
_entity_poly.type
_entity_poly.pdbx_seq_one_letter_code
_entity_poly.pdbx_strand_id
1 'polypeptide(L)'
;MSTDRLNHTLSEIKSINFHDDGLEMYKSNSTYLQNYAASSHIFYRIARAILLHWSRPAIQYLIGSASELAKMHWAIHCQPNQTIEVDYFTQRLQVTTEEKQHNYNSYDSLVHWLDGASMAILADNPQAKAQLYAVPAHEISRKTDLTDFRPIEQDFFHLFKAFLFGEQNKEQQAALLQAVVPYLTSELIAEKGHPYWMDYYEFLIFPLYSLIAISWGFEVTPLDQAVEASIEANYQWYAYFAEQNGGKTGEESLHLNDRSCLFHNILTAFLKVHYQQTGETPSFDSLYAPMWLIKGEGLSFEALKANPPEFTVESVLAE
;
A
#
# COMPACT_ATOMS: atom_id res chain seq x y z
N MET A 1 2.60 -8.45 30.53
CA MET A 1 2.73 -8.81 29.10
C MET A 1 2.33 -10.27 28.95
N SER A 2 1.41 -10.62 28.04
CA SER A 2 1.05 -12.02 27.81
C SER A 2 2.24 -12.76 27.16
N THR A 3 2.43 -14.03 27.53
CA THR A 3 3.49 -14.89 26.97
C THR A 3 3.39 -14.98 25.44
N ASP A 4 2.17 -14.91 24.90
CA ASP A 4 1.92 -14.97 23.45
C ASP A 4 2.38 -13.71 22.72
N ARG A 5 2.12 -12.50 23.26
CA ARG A 5 2.62 -11.24 22.66
C ARG A 5 4.14 -11.21 22.61
N LEU A 6 4.80 -11.73 23.65
CA LEU A 6 6.26 -11.84 23.72
C LEU A 6 6.80 -12.81 22.64
N ASN A 7 6.22 -14.00 22.55
CA ASN A 7 6.64 -15.02 21.58
C ASN A 7 6.45 -14.56 20.14
N HIS A 8 5.31 -13.92 19.85
CA HIS A 8 5.05 -13.35 18.53
C HIS A 8 6.04 -12.22 18.22
N THR A 9 6.28 -11.29 19.15
CA THR A 9 7.26 -10.21 18.98
C THR A 9 8.66 -10.76 18.66
N LEU A 10 9.13 -11.77 19.40
CA LEU A 10 10.40 -12.43 19.12
C LEU A 10 10.46 -13.05 17.73
N SER A 11 9.37 -13.66 17.27
CA SER A 11 9.30 -14.26 15.94
C SER A 11 9.32 -13.20 14.83
N GLU A 12 8.66 -12.07 15.02
CA GLU A 12 8.64 -10.95 14.08
C GLU A 12 10.00 -10.27 13.98
N ILE A 13 10.65 -9.97 15.11
CA ILE A 13 12.01 -9.40 15.13
C ILE A 13 13.00 -10.29 14.36
N LYS A 14 12.98 -11.60 14.61
CA LYS A 14 13.85 -12.55 13.90
C LYS A 14 13.60 -12.54 12.39
N SER A 15 12.34 -12.37 11.99
CA SER A 15 11.98 -12.32 10.58
C SER A 15 12.43 -11.04 9.89
N ILE A 16 12.43 -9.91 10.59
CA ILE A 16 12.99 -8.64 10.09
C ILE A 16 14.49 -8.79 9.86
N ASN A 17 15.23 -9.26 10.87
CA ASN A 17 16.69 -9.42 10.75
C ASN A 17 17.07 -10.40 9.62
N PHE A 18 16.37 -11.53 9.50
CA PHE A 18 16.58 -12.47 8.40
C PHE A 18 16.33 -11.85 7.02
N HIS A 19 15.32 -10.98 6.93
CA HIS A 19 14.97 -10.31 5.69
C HIS A 19 16.05 -9.30 5.27
N ASP A 20 16.65 -8.59 6.24
CA ASP A 20 17.77 -7.67 6.01
C ASP A 20 19.04 -8.44 5.57
N ASP A 21 19.33 -9.57 6.21
CA ASP A 21 20.44 -10.46 5.82
C ASP A 21 20.28 -10.98 4.38
N GLY A 22 19.04 -11.30 3.99
CA GLY A 22 18.72 -11.74 2.62
C GLY A 22 19.01 -10.68 1.57
N LEU A 23 18.69 -9.41 1.84
CA LEU A 23 19.00 -8.32 0.92
C LEU A 23 20.51 -8.17 0.72
N GLU A 24 21.27 -8.19 1.81
CA GLU A 24 22.72 -8.07 1.77
C GLU A 24 23.35 -9.21 0.96
N MET A 25 22.84 -10.43 1.11
CA MET A 25 23.29 -11.61 0.37
C MET A 25 23.04 -11.51 -1.14
N TYR A 26 21.92 -10.90 -1.56
CA TYR A 26 21.46 -10.88 -2.94
C TYR A 26 21.50 -9.50 -3.61
N LYS A 27 22.21 -8.53 -3.01
CA LYS A 27 22.31 -7.15 -3.52
C LYS A 27 22.92 -6.98 -4.92
N SER A 28 23.55 -8.03 -5.46
CA SER A 28 24.06 -8.07 -6.83
C SER A 28 23.13 -8.76 -7.83
N ASN A 29 22.03 -9.35 -7.36
CA ASN A 29 21.05 -10.04 -8.18
C ASN A 29 19.88 -9.09 -8.49
N SER A 30 19.88 -8.52 -9.69
CA SER A 30 18.88 -7.54 -10.11
C SER A 30 17.46 -8.10 -10.15
N THR A 31 17.27 -9.32 -10.62
CA THR A 31 15.98 -10.02 -10.61
C THR A 31 15.48 -10.25 -9.19
N TYR A 32 16.38 -10.59 -8.26
CA TYR A 32 16.02 -10.71 -6.84
C TYR A 32 15.61 -9.34 -6.27
N LEU A 33 16.41 -8.30 -6.48
CA LEU A 33 16.11 -6.95 -5.99
C LEU A 33 14.78 -6.42 -6.55
N GLN A 34 14.50 -6.63 -7.83
CA GLN A 34 13.25 -6.22 -8.47
C GLN A 34 12.02 -6.91 -7.86
N ASN A 35 12.12 -8.20 -7.52
CA ASN A 35 11.06 -8.98 -6.88
C ASN A 35 10.97 -8.75 -5.36
N TYR A 36 12.11 -8.52 -4.71
CA TYR A 36 12.22 -8.29 -3.27
C TYR A 36 11.68 -6.91 -2.88
N ALA A 37 11.98 -5.89 -3.68
CA ALA A 37 11.45 -4.53 -3.54
C ALA A 37 9.92 -4.48 -3.65
N ALA A 38 9.34 -5.49 -4.31
CA ALA A 38 7.91 -5.67 -4.41
C ALA A 38 7.30 -6.61 -3.35
N SER A 39 8.12 -7.18 -2.45
CA SER A 39 7.68 -8.27 -1.61
C SER A 39 6.61 -7.82 -0.61
N SER A 40 5.55 -8.62 -0.51
CA SER A 40 4.47 -8.46 0.47
C SER A 40 4.92 -8.63 1.93
N HIS A 41 6.15 -9.09 2.14
CA HIS A 41 6.67 -9.46 3.44
C HIS A 41 6.78 -8.26 4.39
N ILE A 42 7.39 -7.14 3.96
CA ILE A 42 7.54 -5.95 4.81
C ILE A 42 6.18 -5.39 5.24
N PHE A 43 5.21 -5.37 4.34
CA PHE A 43 3.85 -4.91 4.63
C PHE A 43 3.15 -5.79 5.68
N TYR A 44 3.36 -7.10 5.60
CA TYR A 44 2.87 -8.04 6.61
C TYR A 44 3.50 -7.78 7.99
N ARG A 45 4.81 -7.46 8.04
CA ARG A 45 5.49 -7.11 9.28
C ARG A 45 5.00 -5.79 9.87
N ILE A 46 4.70 -4.79 9.05
CA ILE A 46 4.10 -3.52 9.50
C ILE A 46 2.74 -3.79 10.15
N ALA A 47 1.87 -4.56 9.49
CA ALA A 47 0.55 -4.90 10.03
C ALA A 47 0.65 -5.63 11.38
N ARG A 48 1.56 -6.61 11.49
CA ARG A 48 1.82 -7.31 12.76
C ARG A 48 2.41 -6.42 13.83
N ALA A 49 3.34 -5.52 13.49
CA ALA A 49 3.92 -4.58 14.46
C ALA A 49 2.85 -3.65 15.05
N ILE A 50 1.90 -3.18 14.24
CA ILE A 50 0.74 -2.40 14.70
C ILE A 50 -0.12 -3.21 15.66
N LEU A 51 -0.50 -4.44 15.30
CA LEU A 51 -1.31 -5.32 16.15
C LEU A 51 -0.63 -5.72 17.47
N LEU A 52 0.69 -5.89 17.43
CA LEU A 52 1.49 -6.19 18.62
C LEU A 52 1.77 -4.93 19.46
N HIS A 53 1.25 -3.78 19.04
CA HIS A 53 1.48 -2.48 19.67
C HIS A 53 2.96 -2.23 19.88
N TRP A 54 3.75 -2.38 18.82
CA TRP A 54 5.15 -1.97 18.85
C TRP A 54 5.25 -0.45 18.96
N SER A 55 6.39 0.03 19.46
CA SER A 55 6.68 1.46 19.61
C SER A 55 6.54 2.18 18.27
N ARG A 56 6.05 3.42 18.32
CA ARG A 56 5.84 4.23 17.10
C ARG A 56 7.12 4.36 16.27
N PRO A 57 8.32 4.61 16.84
CA PRO A 57 9.56 4.69 16.06
C PRO A 57 9.85 3.41 15.27
N ALA A 58 9.61 2.22 15.83
CA ALA A 58 9.81 0.95 15.13
C ALA A 58 8.86 0.79 13.94
N ILE A 59 7.56 1.09 14.13
CA ILE A 59 6.56 1.03 13.06
C ILE A 59 6.88 2.06 11.96
N GLN A 60 7.22 3.29 12.34
CA GLN A 60 7.57 4.36 11.40
C GLN A 60 8.83 4.01 10.59
N TYR A 61 9.83 3.39 11.22
CA TYR A 61 11.01 2.91 10.52
C TYR A 61 10.63 1.86 9.47
N LEU A 62 9.80 0.86 9.82
CA LEU A 62 9.34 -0.16 8.87
C LEU A 62 8.54 0.43 7.70
N ILE A 63 7.65 1.39 7.95
CA ILE A 63 6.91 2.13 6.90
C ILE A 63 7.88 2.89 5.99
N GLY A 64 8.88 3.53 6.57
CA GLY A 64 9.97 4.18 5.86
C GLY A 64 10.75 3.21 4.98
N SER A 65 11.13 2.03 5.50
CA SER A 65 11.77 0.96 4.75
C SER A 65 10.92 0.52 3.55
N ALA A 66 9.63 0.31 3.77
CA ALA A 66 8.71 -0.08 2.70
C ALA A 66 8.60 1.00 1.61
N SER A 67 8.67 2.29 1.99
CA SER A 67 8.69 3.39 1.01
C SER A 67 9.96 3.40 0.14
N GLU A 68 11.12 3.07 0.71
CA GLU A 68 12.39 2.95 -0.03
C GLU A 68 12.39 1.73 -0.96
N LEU A 69 11.84 0.60 -0.51
CA LEU A 69 11.65 -0.58 -1.34
C LEU A 69 10.73 -0.26 -2.52
N ALA A 70 9.60 0.40 -2.30
CA ALA A 70 8.70 0.82 -3.37
C ALA A 70 9.38 1.75 -4.38
N LYS A 71 10.15 2.74 -3.89
CA LYS A 71 10.96 3.63 -4.74
C LYS A 71 11.90 2.82 -5.64
N MET A 72 12.66 1.91 -5.04
CA MET A 72 13.61 1.05 -5.77
C MET A 72 12.89 0.16 -6.79
N HIS A 73 11.78 -0.46 -6.42
CA HIS A 73 10.98 -1.31 -7.31
C HIS A 73 10.57 -0.57 -8.58
N TRP A 74 9.92 0.60 -8.43
CA TRP A 74 9.41 1.37 -9.56
C TRP A 74 10.52 2.03 -10.38
N ALA A 75 11.66 2.38 -9.76
CA ALA A 75 12.83 2.84 -10.50
C ALA A 75 13.39 1.76 -11.44
N ILE A 76 13.48 0.52 -10.95
CA ILE A 76 13.93 -0.63 -11.74
C ILE A 76 12.90 -1.00 -12.81
N HIS A 77 11.62 -1.06 -12.44
CA HIS A 77 10.55 -1.51 -13.32
C HIS A 77 10.38 -0.61 -14.55
N CYS A 78 10.37 0.71 -14.37
CA CYS A 78 10.17 1.68 -15.45
C CYS A 78 11.40 1.88 -16.37
N GLN A 79 12.49 1.15 -16.16
CA GLN A 79 13.73 1.29 -16.94
C GLN A 79 14.27 -0.08 -17.34
N PRO A 80 13.54 -0.91 -18.10
CA PRO A 80 13.98 -2.26 -18.45
C PRO A 80 15.23 -2.25 -19.34
N ASN A 81 16.07 -3.27 -19.19
CA ASN A 81 17.30 -3.49 -19.97
C ASN A 81 18.36 -2.36 -19.84
N GLN A 82 18.44 -1.72 -18.67
CA GLN A 82 19.39 -0.64 -18.36
C GLN A 82 20.19 -0.96 -17.09
N THR A 83 21.42 -0.46 -16.99
CA THR A 83 22.15 -0.45 -15.73
C THR A 83 21.92 0.89 -15.04
N ILE A 84 21.28 0.84 -13.87
CA ILE A 84 20.89 2.01 -13.09
C ILE A 84 21.52 1.96 -11.70
N GLU A 85 21.66 3.13 -11.07
CA GLU A 85 21.98 3.22 -9.65
C GLU A 85 20.68 3.43 -8.87
N VAL A 86 20.46 2.62 -7.84
CA VAL A 86 19.35 2.78 -6.90
C VAL A 86 19.90 2.87 -5.48
N ASP A 87 19.36 3.81 -4.72
CA ASP A 87 19.68 3.96 -3.30
C ASP A 87 18.64 3.17 -2.48
N TYR A 88 19.14 2.33 -1.55
CA TYR A 88 18.35 1.67 -0.51
C TYR A 88 18.95 2.00 0.85
N PHE A 89 18.23 2.76 1.67
CA PHE A 89 18.75 3.29 2.94
C PHE A 89 20.10 4.02 2.75
N THR A 90 21.17 3.50 3.34
CA THR A 90 22.53 4.05 3.28
C THR A 90 23.38 3.39 2.21
N GLN A 91 22.82 2.44 1.45
CA GLN A 91 23.52 1.69 0.42
C GLN A 91 23.17 2.21 -0.97
N ARG A 92 24.18 2.32 -1.83
CA ARG A 92 24.01 2.54 -3.27
C ARG A 92 24.26 1.23 -4.00
N LEU A 93 23.27 0.79 -4.75
CA LEU A 93 23.29 -0.47 -5.49
C LEU A 93 23.31 -0.18 -6.99
N GLN A 94 24.17 -0.87 -7.72
CA GLN A 94 24.15 -0.87 -9.18
C GLN A 94 23.37 -2.09 -9.66
N VAL A 95 22.32 -1.87 -10.44
CA VAL A 95 21.36 -2.90 -10.85
C VAL A 95 21.24 -2.90 -12.36
N THR A 96 21.49 -4.05 -13.00
CA THR A 96 21.16 -4.26 -14.41
C THR A 96 19.75 -4.80 -14.50
N THR A 97 18.81 -3.95 -14.90
CA THR A 97 17.39 -4.29 -15.00
C THR A 97 17.14 -5.23 -16.17
N GLU A 98 16.14 -6.10 -16.03
CA GLU A 98 15.69 -7.00 -17.10
C GLU A 98 14.25 -6.65 -17.45
N GLU A 99 13.88 -6.79 -18.72
CA GLU A 99 12.48 -6.76 -19.12
C GLU A 99 11.72 -7.89 -18.41
N LYS A 100 10.77 -7.52 -17.57
CA LYS A 100 10.07 -8.47 -16.73
C LYS A 100 9.09 -9.28 -17.58
N GLN A 101 9.20 -10.61 -17.51
CA GLN A 101 8.12 -11.45 -18.02
C GLN A 101 6.94 -11.29 -17.06
N HIS A 102 5.87 -10.62 -17.53
CA HIS A 102 4.63 -10.49 -16.78
C HIS A 102 4.10 -11.90 -16.48
N ASN A 103 4.35 -12.40 -15.26
CA ASN A 103 3.83 -13.67 -14.77
C ASN A 103 2.66 -13.42 -13.82
N TYR A 104 1.88 -14.46 -13.49
CA TYR A 104 0.55 -14.39 -12.87
C TYR A 104 0.49 -13.63 -11.52
N ASN A 105 1.65 -13.27 -10.96
CA ASN A 105 1.83 -12.46 -9.75
C ASN A 105 2.63 -11.17 -10.05
N SER A 106 2.38 -10.52 -11.19
CA SER A 106 3.13 -9.32 -11.56
C SER A 106 2.88 -8.22 -10.54
N TYR A 107 3.91 -7.95 -9.74
CA TYR A 107 4.02 -6.84 -8.80
C TYR A 107 3.90 -5.42 -9.41
N ASP A 108 3.38 -5.34 -10.62
CA ASP A 108 3.30 -4.14 -11.47
C ASP A 108 1.81 -3.75 -11.69
N SER A 109 0.95 -4.12 -10.74
CA SER A 109 -0.48 -3.79 -10.77
C SER A 109 -0.77 -2.46 -10.09
N LEU A 110 -1.97 -1.92 -10.35
CA LEU A 110 -2.49 -0.73 -9.68
C LEU A 110 -2.32 -0.78 -8.16
N VAL A 111 -2.59 -1.95 -7.58
CA VAL A 111 -2.58 -2.16 -6.12
C VAL A 111 -1.17 -2.19 -5.54
N HIS A 112 -0.20 -2.76 -6.27
CA HIS A 112 1.20 -2.71 -5.85
C HIS A 112 1.75 -1.28 -5.91
N TRP A 113 1.35 -0.52 -6.94
CA TRP A 113 1.66 0.91 -6.99
C TRP A 113 1.02 1.67 -5.82
N LEU A 114 -0.27 1.40 -5.53
CA LEU A 114 -0.98 2.01 -4.40
C LEU A 114 -0.32 1.70 -3.06
N ASP A 115 0.08 0.46 -2.83
CA ASP A 115 0.82 0.06 -1.62
C ASP A 115 2.10 0.89 -1.46
N GLY A 116 2.89 1.01 -2.54
CA GLY A 116 4.13 1.79 -2.54
C GLY A 116 3.91 3.29 -2.36
N ALA A 117 2.96 3.87 -3.10
CA ALA A 117 2.57 5.27 -2.95
C ALA A 117 2.06 5.56 -1.54
N SER A 118 1.26 4.67 -0.97
CA SER A 118 0.74 4.79 0.39
C SER A 118 1.87 4.80 1.42
N MET A 119 2.87 3.92 1.30
CA MET A 119 4.04 3.96 2.18
C MET A 119 4.83 5.26 2.03
N ALA A 120 5.01 5.76 0.81
CA ALA A 120 5.69 7.03 0.57
C ALA A 120 4.94 8.23 1.19
N ILE A 121 3.61 8.24 1.13
CA ILE A 121 2.75 9.21 1.81
C ILE A 121 2.85 9.09 3.33
N LEU A 122 2.71 7.88 3.87
CA LEU A 122 2.75 7.66 5.32
C LEU A 122 4.11 7.99 5.92
N ALA A 123 5.21 7.63 5.25
CA ALA A 123 6.58 7.94 5.67
C ALA A 123 6.99 9.42 5.48
N ASP A 124 6.19 10.20 4.76
CA ASP A 124 6.59 11.52 4.23
C ASP A 124 7.93 11.51 3.50
N ASN A 125 8.21 10.45 2.74
CA ASN A 125 9.46 10.28 2.00
C ASN A 125 9.42 11.03 0.66
N PRO A 126 10.14 12.17 0.50
CA PRO A 126 10.04 12.98 -0.71
C PRO A 126 10.61 12.29 -1.95
N GLN A 127 11.67 11.49 -1.79
CA GLN A 127 12.29 10.78 -2.92
C GLN A 127 11.37 9.68 -3.45
N ALA A 128 10.77 8.89 -2.54
CA ALA A 128 9.80 7.87 -2.92
C ALA A 128 8.54 8.51 -3.55
N LYS A 129 8.04 9.62 -2.98
CA LYS A 129 6.90 10.36 -3.57
C LYS A 129 7.21 10.81 -5.01
N ALA A 130 8.40 11.36 -5.26
CA ALA A 130 8.80 11.80 -6.59
C ALA A 130 8.88 10.63 -7.59
N GLN A 131 9.48 9.50 -7.19
CA GLN A 131 9.59 8.31 -8.04
C GLN A 131 8.21 7.72 -8.39
N LEU A 132 7.34 7.56 -7.39
CA LEU A 132 6.00 6.98 -7.56
C LEU A 132 5.08 7.90 -8.37
N TYR A 133 5.25 9.22 -8.26
CA TYR A 133 4.59 10.20 -9.11
C TYR A 133 5.14 10.19 -10.55
N ALA A 134 6.40 9.80 -10.78
CA ALA A 134 6.95 9.72 -12.13
C ALA A 134 6.50 8.47 -12.91
N VAL A 135 5.94 7.46 -12.24
CA VAL A 135 5.49 6.21 -12.88
C VAL A 135 4.48 6.52 -13.99
N PRO A 136 4.75 6.11 -15.25
CA PRO A 136 3.83 6.31 -16.35
C PRO A 136 2.72 5.23 -16.35
N ALA A 137 1.52 5.62 -16.78
CA ALA A 137 0.34 4.75 -16.69
C ALA A 137 0.44 3.45 -17.52
N HIS A 138 1.27 3.42 -18.57
CA HIS A 138 1.47 2.22 -19.37
C HIS A 138 2.22 1.11 -18.63
N GLU A 139 2.91 1.43 -17.53
CA GLU A 139 3.57 0.46 -16.65
C GLU A 139 2.58 -0.22 -15.70
N ILE A 140 1.39 0.37 -15.53
CA ILE A 140 0.33 -0.20 -14.71
C ILE A 140 -0.45 -1.19 -15.57
N SER A 141 -0.15 -2.47 -15.38
CA SER A 141 -0.89 -3.56 -16.03
C SER A 141 -0.72 -4.85 -15.24
N ARG A 142 -1.83 -5.44 -14.81
CA ARG A 142 -1.88 -6.90 -14.65
C ARG A 142 -1.66 -7.58 -16.02
N LYS A 143 -1.10 -8.78 -16.01
CA LYS A 143 -0.63 -9.59 -17.15
C LYS A 143 -1.55 -9.60 -18.40
N THR A 144 -0.89 -9.86 -19.54
CA THR A 144 -1.23 -9.81 -20.97
C THR A 144 -2.45 -10.59 -21.49
N ASP A 145 -3.15 -11.35 -20.68
CA ASP A 145 -4.32 -12.16 -21.06
C ASP A 145 -5.67 -11.49 -20.73
N LEU A 146 -5.65 -10.38 -19.97
CA LEU A 146 -6.81 -9.52 -19.69
C LEU A 146 -6.58 -8.11 -20.27
N THR A 147 -6.21 -8.02 -21.55
CA THR A 147 -6.01 -6.72 -22.24
C THR A 147 -7.17 -5.75 -22.07
N ASP A 148 -8.39 -6.26 -21.87
CA ASP A 148 -9.61 -5.48 -21.72
C ASP A 148 -9.73 -4.79 -20.35
N PHE A 149 -8.93 -5.21 -19.36
CA PHE A 149 -8.95 -4.69 -17.99
C PHE A 149 -7.95 -3.53 -17.77
N ARG A 150 -6.91 -3.45 -18.61
CA ARG A 150 -5.89 -2.41 -18.53
C ARG A 150 -6.45 -0.97 -18.55
N PRO A 151 -7.43 -0.62 -19.40
CA PRO A 151 -8.01 0.72 -19.37
C PRO A 151 -8.63 1.09 -18.01
N ILE A 152 -9.26 0.11 -17.34
CA ILE A 152 -9.86 0.30 -16.02
C ILE A 152 -8.77 0.60 -14.98
N GLU A 153 -7.70 -0.21 -14.94
CA GLU A 153 -6.57 0.02 -14.03
C GLU A 153 -5.89 1.38 -14.28
N GLN A 154 -5.78 1.81 -15.54
CA GLN A 154 -5.17 3.09 -15.92
C GLN A 154 -6.01 4.29 -15.50
N ASP A 155 -7.34 4.24 -15.68
CA ASP A 155 -8.21 5.35 -15.27
C ASP A 155 -8.24 5.50 -13.74
N PHE A 156 -8.32 4.39 -12.99
CA PHE A 156 -8.18 4.43 -11.54
C PHE A 156 -6.77 4.87 -11.11
N PHE A 157 -5.72 4.43 -11.80
CA PHE A 157 -4.36 4.91 -11.55
C PHE A 157 -4.26 6.43 -11.68
N HIS A 158 -4.80 7.00 -12.75
CA HIS A 158 -4.80 8.45 -12.97
C HIS A 158 -5.54 9.19 -11.85
N LEU A 159 -6.72 8.69 -11.45
CA LEU A 159 -7.49 9.26 -10.34
C LEU A 159 -6.70 9.22 -9.02
N PHE A 160 -6.19 8.04 -8.64
CA PHE A 160 -5.49 7.85 -7.37
C PHE A 160 -4.17 8.61 -7.33
N LYS A 161 -3.44 8.66 -8.44
CA LYS A 161 -2.23 9.48 -8.58
C LYS A 161 -2.52 10.96 -8.42
N ALA A 162 -3.56 11.47 -9.07
CA ALA A 162 -3.95 12.87 -8.91
C ALA A 162 -4.30 13.19 -7.45
N PHE A 163 -5.07 12.31 -6.79
CA PHE A 163 -5.44 12.51 -5.39
C PHE A 163 -4.24 12.47 -4.44
N LEU A 164 -3.48 11.37 -4.44
CA LEU A 164 -2.37 11.15 -3.51
C LEU A 164 -1.25 12.19 -3.65
N PHE A 165 -1.05 12.72 -4.85
CA PHE A 165 0.00 13.69 -5.15
C PHE A 165 -0.52 15.12 -5.31
N GLY A 166 -1.76 15.39 -4.90
CA GLY A 166 -2.24 16.74 -4.60
C GLY A 166 -2.72 17.57 -5.79
N GLU A 167 -3.37 16.98 -6.79
CA GLU A 167 -4.09 17.71 -7.84
C GLU A 167 -5.08 18.70 -7.21
N GLN A 168 -5.05 19.97 -7.64
CA GLN A 168 -5.88 21.06 -7.12
C GLN A 168 -6.84 21.64 -8.17
N ASN A 169 -6.62 21.36 -9.46
CA ASN A 169 -7.48 21.85 -10.52
C ASN A 169 -8.84 21.13 -10.49
N LYS A 170 -9.91 21.88 -10.18
CA LYS A 170 -11.27 21.34 -10.06
C LYS A 170 -11.81 20.72 -11.35
N GLU A 171 -11.48 21.28 -12.51
CA GLU A 171 -11.89 20.72 -13.80
C GLU A 171 -11.20 19.37 -14.04
N GLN A 172 -9.90 19.28 -13.72
CA GLN A 172 -9.15 18.04 -13.81
C GLN A 172 -9.65 16.98 -12.81
N GLN A 173 -9.93 17.38 -11.56
CA GLN A 173 -10.53 16.51 -10.54
C GLN A 173 -11.86 15.93 -11.03
N ALA A 174 -12.75 16.78 -11.56
CA ALA A 174 -14.04 16.34 -12.10
C ALA A 174 -13.87 15.40 -13.30
N ALA A 175 -12.95 15.71 -14.22
CA ALA A 175 -12.68 14.85 -15.37
C ALA A 175 -12.17 13.46 -14.97
N LEU A 176 -11.30 13.39 -13.96
CA LEU A 176 -10.76 12.12 -13.45
C LEU A 176 -11.83 11.28 -12.74
N LEU A 177 -12.70 11.89 -11.93
CA LEU A 177 -13.84 11.19 -11.35
C LEU A 177 -14.77 10.67 -12.46
N GLN A 178 -15.08 11.50 -13.45
CA GLN A 178 -15.96 11.14 -14.56
C GLN A 178 -15.39 10.00 -15.43
N ALA A 179 -14.07 9.90 -15.57
CA ALA A 179 -13.41 8.85 -16.32
C ALA A 179 -13.67 7.45 -15.74
N VAL A 180 -13.77 7.33 -14.41
CA VAL A 180 -14.00 6.03 -13.75
C VAL A 180 -15.48 5.70 -13.52
N VAL A 181 -16.39 6.67 -13.64
CA VAL A 181 -17.85 6.46 -13.47
C VAL A 181 -18.40 5.26 -14.26
N PRO A 182 -18.02 5.02 -15.54
CA PRO A 182 -18.50 3.86 -16.29
C PRO A 182 -18.14 2.50 -15.68
N TYR A 183 -17.16 2.46 -14.77
CA TYR A 183 -16.71 1.23 -14.10
C TYR A 183 -17.35 1.03 -12.74
N LEU A 184 -18.00 2.04 -12.17
CA LEU A 184 -18.61 1.97 -10.84
C LEU A 184 -19.88 1.10 -10.81
N THR A 185 -20.33 0.62 -11.97
CA THR A 185 -21.41 -0.37 -12.07
C THR A 185 -20.81 -1.76 -12.29
N SER A 186 -21.33 -2.74 -11.54
CA SER A 186 -20.88 -4.13 -11.57
C SER A 186 -20.91 -4.76 -12.97
N GLU A 187 -21.81 -4.29 -13.84
CA GLU A 187 -22.04 -4.84 -15.18
C GLU A 187 -20.83 -4.72 -16.10
N LEU A 188 -20.12 -3.59 -16.15
CA LEU A 188 -19.00 -3.40 -17.10
C LEU A 188 -17.73 -4.14 -16.67
N ILE A 189 -17.54 -4.31 -15.36
CA ILE A 189 -16.46 -5.13 -14.80
C ILE A 189 -16.79 -6.62 -14.96
N ALA A 190 -18.04 -7.02 -14.76
CA ALA A 190 -18.51 -8.39 -14.97
C ALA A 190 -18.46 -8.81 -16.44
N GLU A 191 -18.72 -7.90 -17.39
CA GLU A 191 -18.60 -8.16 -18.83
C GLU A 191 -17.15 -8.43 -19.27
N LYS A 192 -16.18 -7.86 -18.56
CA LYS A 192 -14.75 -7.89 -18.92
C LYS A 192 -13.91 -8.85 -18.06
N GLY A 193 -14.48 -9.50 -17.04
CA GLY A 193 -13.72 -10.25 -16.06
C GLY A 193 -14.49 -11.37 -15.35
N HIS A 194 -13.74 -12.15 -14.56
CA HIS A 194 -14.29 -13.17 -13.65
C HIS A 194 -15.06 -12.48 -12.49
N PRO A 195 -16.14 -13.06 -11.94
CA PRO A 195 -16.90 -12.48 -10.81
C PRO A 195 -16.03 -12.00 -9.63
N TYR A 196 -14.92 -12.71 -9.38
CA TYR A 196 -13.88 -12.29 -8.42
C TYR A 196 -13.40 -10.85 -8.58
N TRP A 197 -13.21 -10.36 -9.82
CA TRP A 197 -12.71 -9.01 -10.07
C TRP A 197 -13.76 -7.93 -9.85
N MET A 198 -15.03 -8.27 -10.04
CA MET A 198 -16.14 -7.39 -9.71
C MET A 198 -16.17 -7.14 -8.21
N ASP A 199 -16.19 -8.21 -7.41
CA ASP A 199 -16.15 -8.12 -5.95
C ASP A 199 -14.87 -7.40 -5.48
N TYR A 200 -13.72 -7.66 -6.11
CA TYR A 200 -12.46 -7.00 -5.77
C TYR A 200 -12.57 -5.47 -5.89
N TYR A 201 -13.14 -4.97 -6.98
CA TYR A 201 -13.29 -3.53 -7.21
C TYR A 201 -14.36 -2.93 -6.31
N GLU A 202 -15.49 -3.61 -6.18
CA GLU A 202 -16.60 -3.16 -5.34
C GLU A 202 -16.17 -2.98 -3.88
N PHE A 203 -15.43 -3.94 -3.33
CA PHE A 203 -15.09 -3.93 -1.92
C PHE A 203 -13.77 -3.22 -1.59
N LEU A 204 -12.79 -3.16 -2.51
CA LEU A 204 -11.47 -2.60 -2.21
C LEU A 204 -11.12 -1.31 -2.97
N ILE A 205 -11.75 -1.03 -4.12
CA ILE A 205 -11.37 0.10 -4.99
C ILE A 205 -12.44 1.21 -4.96
N PHE A 206 -13.72 0.88 -5.06
CA PHE A 206 -14.80 1.87 -5.06
C PHE A 206 -14.90 2.68 -3.76
N PRO A 207 -14.67 2.11 -2.56
CA PRO A 207 -14.66 2.92 -1.34
C PRO A 207 -13.58 4.03 -1.38
N LEU A 208 -12.45 3.77 -2.05
CA LEU A 208 -11.40 4.78 -2.24
C LEU A 208 -11.85 5.90 -3.20
N TYR A 209 -12.60 5.57 -4.25
CA TYR A 209 -13.23 6.57 -5.12
C TYR A 209 -14.15 7.51 -4.32
N SER A 210 -15.04 6.95 -3.49
CA SER A 210 -15.96 7.75 -2.68
C SER A 210 -15.22 8.69 -1.73
N LEU A 211 -14.15 8.20 -1.08
CA LEU A 211 -13.30 9.04 -0.23
C LEU A 211 -12.64 10.19 -1.00
N ILE A 212 -12.21 9.98 -2.25
CA ILE A 212 -11.68 11.05 -3.10
C ILE A 212 -12.78 12.06 -3.43
N ALA A 213 -13.96 11.59 -3.83
CA ALA A 213 -15.09 12.46 -4.18
C ALA A 213 -15.51 13.35 -3.01
N ILE A 214 -15.55 12.80 -1.79
CA ILE A 214 -15.78 13.54 -0.54
C ILE A 214 -14.66 14.54 -0.29
N SER A 215 -13.39 14.09 -0.34
CA SER A 215 -12.23 14.95 -0.09
C SER A 215 -12.12 16.13 -1.05
N TRP A 216 -12.51 15.93 -2.31
CA TRP A 216 -12.56 16.98 -3.32
C TRP A 216 -13.87 17.78 -3.31
N GLY A 217 -14.83 17.46 -2.44
CA GLY A 217 -16.09 18.20 -2.28
C GLY A 217 -17.12 17.98 -3.39
N PHE A 218 -17.02 16.87 -4.13
CA PHE A 218 -18.02 16.44 -5.11
C PHE A 218 -19.14 15.61 -4.47
N GLU A 219 -18.92 15.06 -3.28
CA GLU A 219 -19.92 14.36 -2.47
C GLU A 219 -20.02 14.99 -1.08
N VAL A 220 -21.23 14.97 -0.52
CA VAL A 220 -21.55 15.54 0.81
C VAL A 220 -21.66 14.47 1.91
N THR A 221 -21.31 13.22 1.59
CA THR A 221 -21.30 12.12 2.55
C THR A 221 -20.34 12.46 3.70
N PRO A 222 -20.76 12.32 4.97
CA PRO A 222 -19.87 12.53 6.11
C PRO A 222 -18.64 11.64 6.05
N LEU A 223 -17.46 12.19 6.39
CA LEU A 223 -16.20 11.46 6.37
C LEU A 223 -16.26 10.17 7.20
N ASP A 224 -16.81 10.24 8.41
CA ASP A 224 -16.93 9.07 9.30
C ASP A 224 -17.68 7.92 8.64
N GLN A 225 -18.82 8.22 8.01
CA GLN A 225 -19.65 7.23 7.33
C GLN A 225 -18.88 6.55 6.18
N ALA A 226 -18.11 7.32 5.41
CA ALA A 226 -17.31 6.78 4.31
C ALA A 226 -16.14 5.92 4.80
N VAL A 227 -15.52 6.27 5.93
CA VAL A 227 -14.44 5.49 6.53
C VAL A 227 -14.96 4.19 7.14
N GLU A 228 -16.07 4.23 7.87
CA GLU A 228 -16.72 3.03 8.40
C GLU A 228 -17.11 2.08 7.27
N ALA A 229 -17.74 2.59 6.20
CA ALA A 229 -18.11 1.80 5.04
C ALA A 229 -16.89 1.19 4.34
N SER A 230 -15.77 1.92 4.26
CA SER A 230 -14.52 1.41 3.68
C SER A 230 -13.90 0.30 4.51
N ILE A 231 -13.94 0.42 5.84
CA ILE A 231 -13.44 -0.62 6.76
C ILE A 231 -14.31 -1.88 6.65
N GLU A 232 -15.64 -1.72 6.66
CA GLU A 232 -16.59 -2.82 6.52
C GLU A 232 -16.42 -3.51 5.17
N ALA A 233 -16.29 -2.76 4.08
CA ALA A 233 -16.10 -3.33 2.74
C ALA A 233 -14.81 -4.17 2.66
N ASN A 234 -13.71 -3.70 3.26
CA ASN A 234 -12.48 -4.47 3.36
C ASN A 234 -12.69 -5.77 4.15
N TYR A 235 -13.35 -5.71 5.31
CA TYR A 235 -13.69 -6.92 6.08
C TYR A 235 -14.53 -7.90 5.24
N GLN A 236 -15.59 -7.43 4.58
CA GLN A 236 -16.46 -8.27 3.75
C GLN A 236 -15.68 -8.99 2.65
N TRP A 237 -14.77 -8.29 1.97
CA TRP A 237 -13.88 -8.89 0.98
C TRP A 237 -13.12 -10.08 1.55
N TYR A 238 -12.37 -9.88 2.63
CA TYR A 238 -11.52 -10.93 3.21
C TYR A 238 -12.33 -12.05 3.87
N ALA A 239 -13.47 -11.72 4.48
CA ALA A 239 -14.34 -12.71 5.13
C ALA A 239 -15.06 -13.61 4.12
N TYR A 240 -15.54 -13.06 2.98
CA TYR A 240 -16.51 -13.76 2.14
C TYR A 240 -16.10 -13.95 0.67
N PHE A 241 -15.30 -13.06 0.09
CA PHE A 241 -15.08 -13.01 -1.37
C PHE A 241 -13.66 -13.37 -1.82
N ALA A 242 -12.65 -13.10 -0.98
CA ALA A 242 -11.27 -13.53 -1.23
C ALA A 242 -11.23 -15.06 -1.47
N GLU A 243 -10.44 -15.51 -2.46
CA GLU A 243 -10.49 -16.89 -2.95
C GLU A 243 -10.23 -17.90 -1.82
N GLN A 244 -11.28 -18.61 -1.40
CA GLN A 244 -11.21 -19.45 -0.20
C GLN A 244 -10.65 -20.86 -0.47
N ASN A 245 -10.48 -21.32 -1.72
CA ASN A 245 -10.01 -22.67 -2.08
C ASN A 245 -10.66 -23.81 -1.25
N GLY A 246 -11.97 -23.73 -1.00
CA GLY A 246 -12.73 -24.69 -0.17
C GLY A 246 -12.62 -24.48 1.34
N GLY A 247 -12.03 -23.36 1.77
CA GLY A 247 -11.90 -22.92 3.16
C GLY A 247 -13.19 -22.33 3.74
N LYS A 248 -13.13 -22.03 5.04
CA LYS A 248 -14.23 -21.41 5.79
C LYS A 248 -14.39 -19.93 5.40
N THR A 249 -15.62 -19.43 5.44
CA THR A 249 -15.99 -18.02 5.19
C THR A 249 -16.47 -17.34 6.47
N GLY A 250 -16.67 -16.01 6.40
CA GLY A 250 -17.10 -15.20 7.53
C GLY A 250 -15.99 -15.02 8.55
N GLU A 251 -16.38 -14.96 9.82
CA GLU A 251 -15.47 -14.78 10.97
C GLU A 251 -14.39 -15.87 11.08
N GLU A 252 -14.61 -17.04 10.46
CA GLU A 252 -13.64 -18.14 10.46
C GLU A 252 -12.71 -18.13 9.23
N SER A 253 -12.80 -17.12 8.37
CA SER A 253 -11.95 -17.04 7.19
C SER A 253 -10.49 -16.79 7.57
N LEU A 254 -9.59 -17.57 6.98
CA LEU A 254 -8.14 -17.41 7.17
C LEU A 254 -7.64 -16.09 6.57
N HIS A 255 -8.35 -15.57 5.57
CA HIS A 255 -8.04 -14.31 4.89
C HIS A 255 -8.22 -13.08 5.79
N LEU A 256 -8.91 -13.20 6.92
CA LEU A 256 -8.91 -12.16 7.96
C LEU A 256 -7.53 -11.94 8.59
N ASN A 257 -6.59 -12.86 8.40
CA ASN A 257 -5.18 -12.69 8.80
C ASN A 257 -4.31 -12.10 7.67
N ASP A 258 -4.89 -11.70 6.54
CA ASP A 258 -4.17 -11.03 5.48
C ASP A 258 -3.70 -9.63 5.93
N ARG A 259 -2.49 -9.23 5.49
CA ARG A 259 -1.90 -7.93 5.87
C ARG A 259 -2.83 -6.75 5.61
N SER A 260 -3.57 -6.79 4.51
CA SER A 260 -4.39 -5.67 4.05
C SER A 260 -5.75 -5.62 4.74
N CYS A 261 -6.13 -6.68 5.47
CA CYS A 261 -7.22 -6.69 6.43
C CYS A 261 -6.74 -6.24 7.81
N LEU A 262 -5.52 -6.62 8.20
CA LEU A 262 -4.95 -6.29 9.51
C LEU A 262 -4.51 -4.83 9.63
N PHE A 263 -4.06 -4.21 8.53
CA PHE A 263 -3.72 -2.79 8.45
C PHE A 263 -4.13 -2.22 7.09
N HIS A 264 -5.07 -1.29 7.10
CA HIS A 264 -5.61 -0.65 5.89
C HIS A 264 -4.69 0.49 5.46
N ASN A 265 -3.47 0.16 5.02
CA ASN A 265 -2.45 1.13 4.64
C ASN A 265 -2.90 2.12 3.57
N ILE A 266 -3.61 1.65 2.53
CA ILE A 266 -4.10 2.49 1.43
C ILE A 266 -5.13 3.50 1.98
N LEU A 267 -6.13 3.02 2.72
CA LEU A 267 -7.11 3.90 3.38
C LEU A 267 -6.43 4.92 4.30
N THR A 268 -5.46 4.49 5.11
CA THR A 268 -4.72 5.35 6.03
C THR A 268 -3.97 6.45 5.27
N ALA A 269 -3.34 6.13 4.14
CA ALA A 269 -2.66 7.12 3.30
C ALA A 269 -3.63 8.12 2.66
N PHE A 270 -4.80 7.66 2.21
CA PHE A 270 -5.83 8.53 1.66
C PHE A 270 -6.36 9.49 2.73
N LEU A 271 -6.59 9.00 3.95
CA LEU A 271 -7.01 9.82 5.08
C LEU A 271 -5.92 10.80 5.50
N LYS A 272 -4.64 10.43 5.43
CA LYS A 272 -3.53 11.36 5.65
C LYS A 272 -3.54 12.50 4.62
N VAL A 273 -3.74 12.19 3.34
CA VAL A 273 -3.84 13.22 2.28
C VAL A 273 -5.07 14.10 2.47
N HIS A 274 -6.22 13.52 2.82
CA HIS A 274 -7.43 14.26 3.18
C HIS A 274 -7.12 15.23 4.33
N TYR A 275 -6.56 14.75 5.44
CA TYR A 275 -6.19 15.57 6.60
C TYR A 275 -5.21 16.70 6.22
N GLN A 276 -4.24 16.43 5.35
CA GLN A 276 -3.32 17.46 4.85
C GLN A 276 -4.01 18.55 4.03
N GLN A 277 -5.12 18.22 3.35
CA GLN A 277 -5.88 19.15 2.52
C GLN A 277 -6.95 19.93 3.31
N THR A 278 -7.61 19.29 4.26
CA THR A 278 -8.80 19.82 4.94
C THR A 278 -8.56 20.17 6.41
N GLY A 279 -7.57 19.54 7.05
CA GLY A 279 -7.38 19.56 8.50
C GLY A 279 -8.35 18.65 9.26
N GLU A 280 -9.20 17.89 8.57
CA GLU A 280 -10.21 17.03 9.16
C GLU A 280 -9.73 15.58 9.27
N THR A 281 -10.17 14.89 10.31
CA THR A 281 -9.94 13.45 10.51
C THR A 281 -11.25 12.79 10.88
N PRO A 282 -11.37 11.45 10.75
CA PRO A 282 -12.50 10.74 11.34
C PRO A 282 -12.62 11.06 12.84
N SER A 283 -13.85 11.05 13.37
CA SER A 283 -14.13 11.34 14.77
C SER A 283 -13.83 10.15 15.71
N PHE A 284 -13.45 9.01 15.15
CA PHE A 284 -13.19 7.76 15.86
C PHE A 284 -11.78 7.23 15.59
N ASP A 285 -11.26 6.46 16.53
CA ASP A 285 -9.99 5.75 16.37
C ASP A 285 -10.25 4.35 15.80
N SER A 286 -9.44 3.95 14.81
CA SER A 286 -9.44 2.61 14.24
C SER A 286 -8.08 1.94 14.42
N LEU A 287 -8.08 0.68 14.84
CA LEU A 287 -6.86 -0.14 14.87
C LEU A 287 -6.35 -0.46 13.46
N TYR A 288 -7.25 -0.50 12.47
CA TYR A 288 -6.93 -0.78 11.07
C TYR A 288 -6.42 0.45 10.32
N ALA A 289 -6.81 1.65 10.75
CA ALA A 289 -6.35 2.93 10.20
C ALA A 289 -5.95 3.89 11.35
N PRO A 290 -4.74 3.73 11.92
CA PRO A 290 -4.33 4.43 13.14
C PRO A 290 -4.30 5.96 12.96
N MET A 291 -5.00 6.68 13.85
CA MET A 291 -5.14 8.14 13.81
C MET A 291 -3.79 8.89 13.84
N TRP A 292 -2.82 8.37 14.60
CA TRP A 292 -1.48 8.98 14.70
C TRP A 292 -0.72 8.94 13.36
N LEU A 293 -0.96 7.91 12.53
CA LEU A 293 -0.40 7.83 11.17
C LEU A 293 -1.08 8.83 10.23
N ILE A 294 -2.41 8.95 10.33
CA ILE A 294 -3.20 9.94 9.56
C ILE A 294 -2.69 11.36 9.83
N LYS A 295 -2.48 11.69 11.11
CA LYS A 295 -1.98 13.00 11.54
C LYS A 295 -0.49 13.24 11.30
N GLY A 296 0.27 12.19 10.93
CA GLY A 296 1.72 12.26 10.75
C GLY A 296 2.49 12.50 12.05
N GLU A 297 2.01 11.98 13.17
CA GLU A 297 2.67 12.10 14.48
C GLU A 297 3.92 11.21 14.56
N GLY A 298 4.96 11.66 15.28
CA GLY A 298 6.17 10.89 15.57
C GLY A 298 7.42 11.45 14.89
N LEU A 299 8.45 10.60 14.74
CA LEU A 299 9.73 11.02 14.16
C LEU A 299 9.66 11.02 12.64
N SER A 300 10.37 11.95 12.00
CA SER A 300 10.51 11.95 10.54
C SER A 300 11.34 10.74 10.09
N PHE A 301 11.09 10.28 8.87
CA PHE A 301 11.87 9.17 8.32
C PHE A 301 13.37 9.49 8.21
N GLU A 302 13.75 10.75 7.94
CA GLU A 302 15.16 11.17 7.97
C GLU A 302 15.79 11.05 9.36
N ALA A 303 15.06 11.42 10.42
CA ALA A 303 15.56 11.26 11.79
C ALA A 303 15.73 9.78 12.16
N LEU A 304 14.80 8.94 11.71
CA LEU A 304 14.83 7.49 11.91
C LEU A 304 15.95 6.81 11.10
N LYS A 305 16.28 7.29 9.90
CA LYS A 305 17.46 6.80 9.15
C LYS A 305 18.77 7.19 9.84
N ALA A 306 18.84 8.39 10.40
CA ALA A 306 20.04 8.86 11.11
C ALA A 306 20.24 8.10 12.44
N ASN A 307 19.16 7.70 13.10
CA ASN A 307 19.18 6.93 14.34
C ASN A 307 18.13 5.79 14.26
N PRO A 308 18.44 4.67 13.58
CA PRO A 308 17.52 3.55 13.46
C PRO A 308 17.12 2.98 14.83
N PRO A 309 15.85 2.62 15.05
CA PRO A 309 15.43 1.98 16.29
C PRO A 309 16.07 0.59 16.42
N GLU A 310 16.40 0.20 17.64
CA GLU A 310 16.82 -1.17 17.91
C GLU A 310 15.62 -2.11 17.86
N PHE A 311 15.74 -3.21 17.11
CA PHE A 311 14.72 -4.26 17.07
C PHE A 311 15.01 -5.33 18.13
N THR A 312 14.88 -4.94 19.40
CA THR A 312 14.88 -5.84 20.57
C THR A 312 13.49 -5.86 21.21
N VAL A 313 13.14 -6.90 21.97
CA VAL A 313 11.83 -6.98 22.65
C VAL A 313 11.64 -5.77 23.55
N GLU A 314 12.67 -5.41 24.31
CA GLU A 314 12.66 -4.30 25.25
C GLU A 314 12.43 -2.96 24.54
N SER A 315 13.07 -2.75 23.38
CA SER A 315 12.96 -1.51 22.60
C SER A 315 11.62 -1.40 21.88
N VAL A 316 11.16 -2.47 21.21
CA VAL A 316 9.91 -2.39 20.42
C VAL A 316 8.67 -2.46 21.30
N LEU A 317 8.76 -2.96 22.53
CA LEU A 317 7.64 -2.98 23.49
C LEU A 317 7.81 -1.95 24.62
N ALA A 318 8.64 -0.93 24.42
CA ALA A 318 8.96 0.08 25.42
C ALA A 318 7.80 1.04 25.80
N GLU A 319 6.60 0.81 25.27
CA GLU A 319 5.37 1.61 25.49
C GLU A 319 4.27 0.77 26.16
#